data_AF-A0A7S1GPH3-F1
#
_entry.id   AF-A0A7S1GPH3-F1
#
_cell.length_a   1.000
_cell.length_b   1.000
_cell.length_c   1.000
_cell.angle_alpha   90.00
_cell.angle_beta   90.00
_cell.angle_gamma   90.00
#
_symmetry.space_group_name_H-M   'P 1'
#
loop_
_entity.id
_entity.type
_entity.pdbx_description
1 polymer ?
#
loop_
_entity_poly.entity_id
_entity_poly.type
_entity_poly.pdbx_seq_one_letter_code
_entity_poly.pdbx_strand_id
1 'polypeptide(L)'
;PGFKGDQISSSDSLKSSACIRLLCHMLREPLFNELRTKQQLGYIVQAYFDKGYSVHPHPEAPMTTPVDLIAINVLSRKLSPPEVAERVDEFLVSFRTILETMPASEITDHADSLSQKLLKPIQSLSSEASMQFRRIQLYCPELVSTTDLMPWDSVQSVARAVSGITRQDLLSAWD
;
A
#
# COMPACT_ATOMS: atom_id res chain seq x y z
N PRO A 1 0.62 11.10 6.02
CA PRO A 1 0.20 10.13 7.08
C PRO A 1 -0.72 9.05 6.50
N GLY A 2 -0.52 7.78 6.87
CA GLY A 2 -1.43 6.70 6.48
C GLY A 2 -2.79 6.82 7.17
N PHE A 3 -3.85 6.37 6.51
CA PHE A 3 -5.21 6.40 7.03
C PHE A 3 -5.34 5.56 8.32
N LYS A 4 -5.86 6.21 9.37
CA LYS A 4 -6.09 5.67 10.71
C LYS A 4 -7.58 5.54 11.04
N GLY A 5 -8.47 5.51 10.05
CA GLY A 5 -9.92 5.40 10.23
C GLY A 5 -10.66 6.73 10.16
N ASP A 6 -11.96 6.67 9.88
CA ASP A 6 -12.78 7.84 9.52
C ASP A 6 -12.90 8.88 10.64
N GLN A 7 -12.76 8.47 11.90
CA GLN A 7 -12.90 9.37 13.05
C GLN A 7 -11.61 10.17 13.35
N ILE A 8 -10.45 9.65 12.95
CA ILE A 8 -9.14 10.19 13.32
C ILE A 8 -8.44 10.83 12.12
N SER A 9 -8.79 10.41 10.90
CA SER A 9 -8.06 10.71 9.69
C SER A 9 -8.90 11.51 8.69
N SER A 10 -8.26 12.40 7.94
CA SER A 10 -8.93 13.20 6.92
C SER A 10 -9.31 12.36 5.69
N SER A 11 -10.25 12.86 4.88
CA SER A 11 -10.58 12.31 3.57
C SER A 11 -9.36 12.18 2.66
N ASP A 12 -8.42 13.11 2.75
CA ASP A 12 -7.20 13.11 1.92
C ASP A 12 -6.28 11.95 2.27
N SER A 13 -6.14 11.63 3.56
CA SER A 13 -5.37 10.47 4.00
C SER A 13 -6.03 9.15 3.58
N LEU A 14 -7.37 9.08 3.60
CA LEU A 14 -8.12 7.93 3.07
C LEU A 14 -7.85 7.75 1.58
N LYS A 15 -7.94 8.83 0.80
CA LYS A 15 -7.67 8.84 -0.63
C LYS A 15 -6.23 8.44 -0.94
N SER A 16 -5.25 9.01 -0.22
CA SER A 16 -3.83 8.67 -0.35
C SER A 16 -3.57 7.19 -0.06
N SER A 17 -4.12 6.66 1.04
CA SER A 17 -4.02 5.24 1.38
C SER A 17 -4.66 4.32 0.33
N ALA A 18 -5.81 4.72 -0.23
CA ALA A 18 -6.45 3.98 -1.32
C ALA A 18 -5.59 4.00 -2.59
N CYS A 19 -5.03 5.16 -2.98
CA CYS A 19 -4.11 5.29 -4.11
C CYS A 19 -2.88 4.39 -3.94
N ILE A 20 -2.17 4.45 -2.81
CA ILE A 20 -0.95 3.66 -2.58
C ILE A 20 -1.24 2.15 -2.67
N ARG A 21 -2.39 1.71 -2.12
CA ARG A 21 -2.81 0.31 -2.21
C ARG A 21 -3.17 -0.12 -3.63
N LEU A 22 -3.84 0.74 -4.38
CA LEU A 22 -4.19 0.48 -5.78
C LEU A 22 -2.94 0.46 -6.67
N LEU A 23 -2.03 1.43 -6.52
CA LEU A 23 -0.71 1.44 -7.16
C LEU A 23 0.05 0.15 -6.86
N CYS A 24 0.12 -0.26 -5.59
CA CYS A 24 0.76 -1.52 -5.23
C CYS A 24 0.09 -2.74 -5.89
N HIS A 25 -1.25 -2.76 -6.00
CA HIS A 25 -1.96 -3.85 -6.64
C HIS A 25 -1.64 -3.94 -8.13
N MET A 26 -1.62 -2.81 -8.83
CA MET A 26 -1.34 -2.71 -10.26
C MET A 26 0.14 -3.00 -10.58
N LEU A 27 1.07 -2.53 -9.74
CA LEU A 27 2.52 -2.67 -9.95
C LEU A 27 3.02 -4.11 -9.85
N ARG A 28 2.33 -4.95 -9.07
CA ARG A 28 2.82 -6.30 -8.72
C ARG A 28 3.07 -7.21 -9.90
N GLU A 29 2.15 -7.27 -10.86
CA GLU A 29 2.26 -8.16 -12.02
C GLU A 29 3.32 -7.64 -13.01
N PRO A 30 3.33 -6.35 -13.41
CA PRO A 30 4.34 -5.82 -14.32
C PRO A 30 5.76 -5.90 -13.74
N LEU A 31 5.94 -5.61 -12.44
CA LEU A 31 7.23 -5.73 -11.76
C LEU A 31 7.75 -7.17 -11.80
N PHE A 32 6.87 -8.13 -11.50
CA PHE A 32 7.23 -9.54 -11.54
C PHE A 32 7.60 -9.94 -12.97
N ASN A 33 6.76 -9.62 -13.96
CA ASN A 33 7.02 -9.97 -15.34
C ASN A 33 8.35 -9.37 -15.84
N GLU A 34 8.62 -8.10 -15.54
CA GLU A 34 9.83 -7.43 -16.01
C GLU A 34 11.10 -7.98 -15.34
N LEU A 35 11.17 -7.94 -14.01
CA LEU A 35 12.38 -8.30 -13.28
C LEU A 35 12.59 -9.81 -13.17
N ARG A 36 11.51 -10.60 -13.00
CA ARG A 36 11.59 -12.06 -12.83
C ARG A 36 11.57 -12.80 -14.16
N THR A 37 10.61 -12.49 -15.03
CA THR A 37 10.37 -13.28 -16.25
C THR A 37 11.31 -12.87 -17.37
N LYS A 38 11.39 -11.58 -17.70
CA LYS A 38 12.20 -11.09 -18.83
C LYS A 38 13.67 -10.95 -18.46
N GLN A 39 13.99 -10.19 -17.42
CA GLN A 39 15.38 -9.93 -17.03
C GLN A 39 16.02 -11.06 -16.21
N GLN A 40 15.19 -11.98 -15.67
CA GLN A 40 15.63 -13.14 -14.90
C GLN A 40 16.61 -12.81 -13.75
N LEU A 41 16.32 -11.71 -13.04
CA LEU A 41 17.22 -11.14 -12.03
C LEU A 41 17.36 -12.03 -10.80
N GLY A 42 16.31 -12.74 -10.41
CA GLY A 42 16.29 -13.46 -9.13
C GLY A 42 15.22 -14.52 -9.09
N TYR A 43 15.24 -15.38 -8.07
CA TYR A 43 14.16 -16.34 -7.83
C TYR A 43 12.97 -15.65 -7.14
N ILE A 44 13.25 -14.71 -6.23
CA ILE A 44 12.26 -13.95 -5.47
C ILE A 44 12.24 -12.52 -6.01
N VAL A 45 11.11 -12.11 -6.56
CA VAL A 45 10.76 -10.73 -6.91
C VAL A 45 9.34 -10.53 -6.41
N GLN A 46 9.13 -9.55 -5.54
CA GLN A 46 7.81 -9.26 -5.01
C GLN A 46 7.66 -7.78 -4.67
N ALA A 47 6.47 -7.25 -4.94
CA ALA A 47 5.99 -6.00 -4.36
C ALA A 47 4.81 -6.28 -3.43
N TYR A 48 4.76 -5.56 -2.31
CA TYR A 48 3.63 -5.62 -1.40
C TYR A 48 3.44 -4.31 -0.65
N PHE A 49 2.20 -4.07 -0.27
CA PHE A 49 1.83 -2.98 0.59
C PHE A 49 2.24 -3.29 2.02
N ASP A 50 2.86 -2.34 2.69
CA ASP A 50 3.15 -2.42 4.12
C ASP A 50 2.86 -1.10 4.83
N LYS A 51 2.91 -1.13 6.16
CA LYS A 51 2.80 0.05 7.00
C LYS A 51 4.06 0.21 7.83
N GLY A 52 4.75 1.33 7.62
CA GLY A 52 5.86 1.78 8.45
C GLY A 52 5.43 2.83 9.46
N TYR A 53 6.42 3.39 10.16
CA TYR A 53 6.22 4.52 11.08
C TYR A 53 7.24 5.60 10.78
N SER A 54 6.79 6.85 10.79
CA SER A 54 7.65 8.02 10.92
C SER A 54 7.70 8.44 12.38
N VAL A 55 8.87 8.87 12.86
CA VAL A 55 9.04 9.46 14.19
C VAL A 55 9.21 10.96 14.02
N HIS A 56 8.39 11.75 14.72
CA HIS A 56 8.54 13.20 14.74
C HIS A 56 8.75 13.67 16.18
N PRO A 57 9.76 14.52 16.46
CA PRO A 57 10.08 14.96 17.81
C PRO A 57 9.14 16.07 18.33
N HIS A 58 7.91 16.17 17.82
CA HIS A 58 7.01 17.26 18.19
C HIS A 58 6.26 16.95 19.50
N PRO A 59 6.36 17.80 20.54
CA PRO A 59 5.81 17.52 21.87
C PRO A 59 4.27 17.48 21.93
N GLU A 60 3.58 18.12 20.97
CA GLU A 60 2.12 18.21 20.93
C GLU A 60 1.44 17.18 19.99
N ALA A 61 2.22 16.30 19.35
CA ALA A 61 1.71 15.27 18.44
C ALA A 61 2.15 13.88 18.89
N PRO A 62 1.46 12.80 18.46
CA PRO A 62 1.93 11.45 18.75
C PRO A 62 3.35 11.27 18.21
N MET A 63 4.25 10.69 19.02
CA MET A 63 5.68 10.52 18.65
C MET A 63 5.88 9.73 17.37
N THR A 64 4.95 8.83 17.06
CA THR A 64 4.94 8.02 15.83
C THR A 64 3.75 8.38 14.97
N THR A 65 3.90 8.24 13.66
CA THR A 65 2.80 8.35 12.70
C THR A 65 2.91 7.21 11.69
N PRO A 66 1.87 6.37 11.52
CA PRO A 66 1.88 5.33 10.51
C PRO A 66 2.00 5.94 9.11
N VAL A 67 2.79 5.29 8.27
CA VAL A 67 3.00 5.66 6.86
C VAL A 67 2.74 4.43 6.01
N ASP A 68 1.95 4.61 4.96
CA ASP A 68 1.71 3.57 3.97
C ASP A 68 2.87 3.54 2.97
N LEU A 69 3.37 2.35 2.66
CA LEU A 69 4.52 2.18 1.77
C LEU A 69 4.37 0.98 0.84
N ILE A 70 5.02 1.06 -0.31
CA ILE A 70 5.20 -0.04 -1.25
C ILE A 70 6.61 -0.59 -1.04
N ALA A 71 6.70 -1.82 -0.55
CA ALA A 71 7.96 -2.52 -0.38
C ALA A 71 8.24 -3.40 -1.61
N ILE A 72 9.45 -3.33 -2.13
CA ILE A 72 9.94 -4.16 -3.24
C ILE A 72 11.11 -4.98 -2.74
N ASN A 73 10.97 -6.31 -2.79
CA ASN A 73 12.02 -7.23 -2.39
C ASN A 73 12.49 -8.04 -3.61
N VAL A 74 13.78 -7.97 -3.90
CA VAL A 74 14.43 -8.72 -4.97
C VAL A 74 15.61 -9.49 -4.40
N LEU A 75 15.61 -10.82 -4.58
CA LEU A 75 16.74 -11.67 -4.24
C LEU A 75 17.42 -12.15 -5.52
N SER A 76 18.56 -11.54 -5.84
CA SER A 76 19.41 -11.93 -6.97
C SER A 76 20.60 -12.77 -6.53
N ARG A 77 21.02 -13.71 -7.40
CA ARG A 77 22.34 -14.36 -7.34
C ARG A 77 23.29 -13.86 -8.43
N LYS A 78 22.78 -13.08 -9.39
CA LYS A 78 23.49 -12.66 -10.60
C LYS A 78 24.01 -11.23 -10.48
N LEU A 79 23.17 -10.34 -9.94
CA LEU A 79 23.46 -8.92 -9.81
C LEU A 79 23.71 -8.56 -8.34
N SER A 80 24.57 -7.57 -8.15
CA SER A 80 24.82 -6.93 -6.86
C SER A 80 23.63 -6.04 -6.44
N PRO A 81 23.49 -5.70 -5.15
CA PRO A 81 22.38 -4.86 -4.69
C PRO A 81 22.25 -3.50 -5.41
N PRO A 82 23.34 -2.76 -5.73
CA PRO A 82 23.23 -1.52 -6.50
C PRO A 82 22.67 -1.72 -7.92
N GLU A 83 23.13 -2.75 -8.64
CA GLU A 83 22.61 -3.07 -9.98
C GLU A 83 21.14 -3.49 -9.93
N VAL A 84 20.73 -4.21 -8.88
CA VAL A 84 19.31 -4.55 -8.67
C VAL A 84 18.48 -3.29 -8.44
N ALA A 85 18.96 -2.35 -7.63
CA ALA A 85 18.27 -1.08 -7.37
C ALA A 85 18.09 -0.28 -8.67
N GLU A 86 19.14 -0.19 -9.51
CA GLU A 86 19.06 0.46 -10.83
C GLU A 86 17.96 -0.14 -11.71
N ARG A 87 17.84 -1.48 -11.76
CA ARG A 87 16.75 -2.13 -12.54
C ARG A 87 15.37 -1.89 -11.97
N VAL A 88 15.24 -1.75 -10.64
CA VAL A 88 13.98 -1.37 -10.02
C VAL A 88 13.65 0.08 -10.40
N ASP A 89 14.61 1.00 -10.34
CA ASP A 89 14.42 2.40 -10.69
C ASP A 89 14.01 2.56 -12.17
N GLU A 90 14.70 1.87 -13.08
CA GLU A 90 14.33 1.82 -14.51
C GLU A 90 12.89 1.33 -14.71
N PHE A 91 12.51 0.27 -13.99
CA PHE A 91 11.15 -0.25 -14.03
C PHE A 91 10.14 0.80 -13.51
N LEU A 92 10.41 1.45 -12.38
CA LEU A 92 9.50 2.45 -11.80
C LEU A 92 9.29 3.62 -12.77
N VAL A 93 10.35 4.10 -13.43
CA VAL A 93 10.24 5.13 -14.49
C VAL A 93 9.35 4.64 -15.63
N SER A 94 9.52 3.39 -16.09
CA SER A 94 8.68 2.83 -17.15
C SER A 94 7.22 2.62 -16.73
N PHE A 95 6.97 2.30 -15.45
CA PHE A 95 5.64 2.05 -14.91
C PHE A 95 4.81 3.33 -14.85
N ARG A 96 5.44 4.49 -14.66
CA ARG A 96 4.77 5.79 -14.80
C ARG A 96 4.10 5.94 -16.16
N THR A 97 4.81 5.60 -17.25
CA THR A 97 4.27 5.63 -18.62
C THR A 97 3.12 4.63 -18.80
N ILE A 98 3.21 3.46 -18.16
CA ILE A 98 2.12 2.48 -18.13
C ILE A 98 0.88 3.10 -17.47
N LEU A 99 1.02 3.76 -16.32
CA LEU A 99 -0.11 4.42 -15.64
C LEU A 99 -0.77 5.52 -16.48
N GLU A 100 0.02 6.30 -17.23
CA GLU A 100 -0.51 7.36 -18.10
C GLU A 100 -1.32 6.80 -19.27
N THR A 101 -0.83 5.71 -19.87
CA THR A 101 -1.41 5.10 -21.08
C THR A 101 -2.49 4.07 -20.79
N MET A 102 -2.57 3.56 -19.55
CA MET A 102 -3.53 2.55 -19.13
C MET A 102 -4.98 3.01 -19.34
N PRO A 103 -5.83 2.22 -20.02
CA PRO A 103 -7.25 2.52 -20.18
C PRO A 103 -7.96 2.70 -18.83
N ALA A 104 -8.94 3.62 -18.78
CA ALA A 104 -9.69 3.88 -17.56
C ALA A 104 -10.46 2.63 -17.07
N SER A 105 -10.95 1.80 -18.00
CA SER A 105 -11.61 0.53 -17.67
C SER A 105 -10.70 -0.44 -16.92
N GLU A 106 -9.43 -0.52 -17.30
CA GLU A 106 -8.46 -1.40 -16.65
C GLU A 106 -8.13 -0.94 -15.23
N ILE A 107 -8.07 0.38 -15.00
CA ILE A 107 -7.94 0.95 -13.65
C ILE A 107 -9.16 0.56 -12.79
N THR A 108 -10.38 0.62 -13.35
CA THR A 108 -11.59 0.20 -12.66
C THR A 108 -11.56 -1.30 -12.34
N ASP A 109 -11.13 -2.15 -13.27
CA ASP A 109 -11.01 -3.60 -13.05
C ASP A 109 -10.01 -3.91 -11.90
N HIS A 110 -8.87 -3.21 -11.86
CA HIS A 110 -7.93 -3.29 -10.75
C HIS A 110 -8.52 -2.80 -9.42
N ALA A 111 -9.26 -1.70 -9.46
CA ALA A 111 -9.91 -1.14 -8.28
C ALA A 111 -10.94 -2.11 -7.69
N ASP A 112 -11.77 -2.71 -8.54
CA ASP A 112 -12.81 -3.67 -8.13
C ASP A 112 -12.19 -4.97 -7.60
N SER A 113 -11.17 -5.50 -8.29
CA SER A 113 -10.40 -6.67 -7.82
C SER A 113 -9.77 -6.42 -6.44
N LEU A 114 -9.17 -5.24 -6.22
CA LEU A 114 -8.61 -4.87 -4.93
C LEU A 114 -9.70 -4.70 -3.87
N SER A 115 -10.82 -4.05 -4.20
CA SER A 115 -11.95 -3.84 -3.29
C SER A 115 -12.52 -5.18 -2.81
N GLN A 116 -12.78 -6.11 -3.72
CA GLN A 116 -13.23 -7.47 -3.40
C GLN A 116 -12.24 -8.21 -2.50
N LYS A 117 -10.93 -8.06 -2.77
CA LYS A 117 -9.88 -8.66 -1.94
C LYS A 117 -9.86 -8.10 -0.52
N LEU A 118 -10.07 -6.79 -0.36
CA LEU A 118 -10.11 -6.12 0.94
C LEU A 118 -11.37 -6.50 1.74
N LEU A 119 -12.50 -6.71 1.07
CA LEU A 119 -13.78 -7.07 1.69
C LEU A 119 -13.93 -8.58 1.95
N LYS A 120 -12.98 -9.40 1.53
CA LYS A 120 -13.03 -10.86 1.73
C LYS A 120 -13.09 -11.19 3.24
N PRO A 121 -14.11 -11.95 3.70
CA PRO A 121 -14.20 -12.35 5.08
C PRO A 121 -12.99 -13.17 5.54
N ILE A 122 -12.55 -12.92 6.77
CA ILE A 122 -11.45 -13.66 7.38
C ILE A 122 -11.96 -15.07 7.74
N GLN A 123 -11.31 -16.10 7.22
CA GLN A 123 -11.79 -17.48 7.32
C GLN A 123 -11.31 -18.23 8.57
N SER A 124 -10.42 -17.63 9.37
CA SER A 124 -9.91 -18.25 10.59
C SER A 124 -9.77 -17.25 11.73
N LEU A 125 -10.10 -17.70 12.95
CA LEU A 125 -9.95 -16.91 14.16
C LEU A 125 -8.49 -16.46 14.39
N SER A 126 -7.53 -17.33 14.08
CA SER A 126 -6.10 -17.01 14.24
C SER A 126 -5.68 -15.85 13.32
N SER A 127 -6.15 -15.84 12.07
CA SER A 127 -5.91 -14.74 11.13
C SER A 127 -6.58 -13.45 11.61
N GLU A 128 -7.81 -13.54 12.10
CA GLU A 128 -8.54 -12.38 12.61
C GLU A 128 -7.85 -11.79 13.84
N ALA A 129 -7.56 -12.60 14.85
CA ALA A 129 -6.85 -12.19 16.05
C ALA A 129 -5.50 -11.53 15.71
N SER A 130 -4.73 -12.12 14.79
CA SER A 130 -3.44 -11.57 14.34
C SER A 130 -3.60 -10.21 13.65
N MET A 131 -4.60 -10.06 12.80
CA MET A 131 -4.89 -8.79 12.11
C MET A 131 -5.31 -7.70 13.09
N GLN A 132 -6.21 -8.00 14.03
CA GLN A 132 -6.66 -7.03 15.03
C GLN A 132 -5.55 -6.69 16.02
N PHE A 133 -4.73 -7.67 16.43
CA PHE A 133 -3.60 -7.41 17.31
C PHE A 133 -2.56 -6.51 16.65
N ARG A 134 -2.27 -6.72 15.34
CA ARG A 134 -1.40 -5.80 14.58
C ARG A 134 -1.98 -4.38 14.55
N ARG A 135 -3.31 -4.23 14.43
CA ARG A 135 -3.97 -2.92 14.49
C ARG A 135 -3.82 -2.28 15.87
N ILE A 136 -4.00 -3.03 16.95
CA ILE A 136 -3.74 -2.54 18.31
C ILE A 136 -2.28 -2.06 18.43
N GLN A 137 -1.31 -2.86 18.00
CA GLN A 137 0.10 -2.47 18.04
C GLN A 137 0.39 -1.18 17.25
N LEU A 138 -0.25 -1.01 16.09
CA LEU A 138 -0.08 0.16 15.22
C LEU A 138 -0.63 1.45 15.82
N TYR A 139 -1.81 1.40 16.45
CA TYR A 139 -2.58 2.60 16.78
C TYR A 139 -2.75 2.85 18.29
N CYS A 140 -2.60 1.82 19.13
CA CYS A 140 -2.74 1.97 20.58
C CYS A 140 -1.75 2.99 21.19
N PRO A 141 -0.47 3.08 20.77
CA PRO A 141 0.45 4.09 21.31
C PRO A 141 -0.03 5.53 21.16
N GLU A 142 -0.82 5.82 20.12
CA GLU A 142 -1.39 7.15 19.90
C GLU A 142 -2.79 7.33 20.53
N LEU A 143 -3.46 6.24 20.89
CA LEU A 143 -4.87 6.20 21.31
C LEU A 143 -5.05 5.70 22.76
N VAL A 144 -3.98 5.68 23.57
CA VAL A 144 -3.95 5.13 24.95
C VAL A 144 -5.08 5.69 25.84
N SER A 145 -5.53 6.92 25.60
CA SER A 145 -6.62 7.57 26.36
C SER A 145 -8.02 7.41 25.76
N THR A 146 -8.16 6.88 24.55
CA THR A 146 -9.43 6.85 23.78
C THR A 146 -9.51 5.58 22.93
N THR A 147 -9.66 4.43 23.60
CA THR A 147 -9.82 3.12 22.94
C THR A 147 -11.08 3.03 22.06
N ASP A 148 -12.10 3.84 22.33
CA ASP A 148 -13.34 3.91 21.57
C ASP A 148 -13.12 4.41 20.13
N LEU A 149 -12.00 5.10 19.87
CA LEU A 149 -11.63 5.61 18.54
C LEU A 149 -10.86 4.59 17.69
N MET A 150 -10.66 3.36 18.18
CA MET A 150 -9.87 2.36 17.45
C MET A 150 -10.49 2.07 16.07
N PRO A 151 -9.70 2.13 14.98
CA PRO A 151 -10.25 2.12 13.62
C PRO A 151 -10.50 0.71 13.08
N TRP A 152 -11.41 -0.02 13.70
CA TRP A 152 -11.76 -1.41 13.35
C TRP A 152 -12.23 -1.55 11.90
N ASP A 153 -12.98 -0.56 11.39
CA ASP A 153 -13.58 -0.61 10.04
C ASP A 153 -12.78 0.13 8.96
N SER A 154 -11.52 0.48 9.25
CA SER A 154 -10.70 1.24 8.28
C SER A 154 -10.45 0.49 6.97
N VAL A 155 -10.52 -0.85 6.94
CA VAL A 155 -10.36 -1.62 5.69
C VAL A 155 -11.57 -1.43 4.78
N GLN A 156 -12.78 -1.39 5.34
CA GLN A 156 -14.03 -1.19 4.61
C GLN A 156 -14.10 0.22 4.02
N SER A 157 -13.64 1.23 4.75
CA SER A 157 -13.56 2.60 4.23
C SER A 157 -12.54 2.72 3.10
N VAL A 158 -11.37 2.07 3.21
CA VAL A 158 -10.40 1.99 2.12
C VAL A 158 -10.97 1.25 0.90
N ALA A 159 -11.64 0.10 1.09
CA ALA A 159 -12.22 -0.66 0.00
C ALA A 159 -13.25 0.16 -0.80
N ARG A 160 -14.09 0.94 -0.10
CA ARG A 160 -15.05 1.87 -0.73
C ARG A 160 -14.33 3.00 -1.48
N ALA A 161 -13.26 3.54 -0.90
CA ALA A 161 -12.51 4.64 -1.50
C ALA A 161 -11.76 4.21 -2.78
N VAL A 162 -11.24 2.97 -2.82
CA VAL A 162 -10.49 2.44 -3.97
C VAL A 162 -11.31 2.51 -5.28
N SER A 163 -12.60 2.19 -5.25
CA SER A 163 -13.46 2.24 -6.44
C SER A 163 -13.68 3.65 -7.00
N GLY A 164 -13.41 4.70 -6.21
CA GLY A 164 -13.54 6.10 -6.63
C GLY A 164 -12.24 6.74 -7.12
N ILE A 165 -11.13 6.00 -7.16
CA ILE A 165 -9.81 6.53 -7.55
C ILE A 165 -9.72 6.72 -9.06
N THR A 166 -9.27 7.89 -9.49
CA THR A 166 -9.06 8.21 -10.90
C THR A 166 -7.58 8.08 -11.31
N ARG A 167 -7.31 8.06 -12.62
CA ARG A 167 -5.93 8.09 -13.14
C ARG A 167 -5.13 9.29 -12.60
N GLN A 168 -5.76 10.46 -12.54
CA GLN A 168 -5.09 11.68 -12.06
C GLN A 168 -4.67 11.55 -10.59
N ASP A 169 -5.47 10.86 -9.78
CA ASP A 169 -5.15 10.61 -8.38
C ASP A 169 -3.97 9.64 -8.22
N LEU A 170 -3.88 8.65 -9.11
CA LEU A 170 -2.76 7.70 -9.15
C LEU A 170 -1.46 8.40 -9.57
N LEU A 171 -1.51 9.23 -10.62
CA LEU A 171 -0.35 9.99 -11.09
C LEU A 171 0.12 10.99 -10.04
N SER A 172 -0.82 11.70 -9.39
CA SER A 172 -0.49 12.64 -8.31
C SER A 172 0.08 11.96 -7.05
N ALA A 173 -0.21 10.67 -6.83
CA ALA A 173 0.38 9.91 -5.73
C ALA A 173 1.71 9.25 -6.11
N TRP A 174 2.00 9.16 -7.41
CA TRP A 174 3.23 8.57 -7.96
C TRP A 174 4.35 9.61 -8.08
N ASP A 175 4.02 10.79 -8.57
CA ASP A 175 4.93 11.95 -8.73
C ASP A 175 5.20 12.65 -7.38
#